data_AF-A0A399HPM6-F1
#
_entry.id   AF-A0A399HPM6-F1
#
_cell.length_a   1.000
_cell.length_b   1.000
_cell.length_c   1.000
_cell.angle_alpha   90.00
_cell.angle_beta   90.00
_cell.angle_gamma   90.00
#
_symmetry.space_group_name_H-M   'P 1'
#
loop_
_entity.id
_entity.type
_entity.pdbx_description
1 polymer ?
#
loop_
_entity_poly.entity_id
_entity_poly.type
_entity_poly.pdbx_seq_one_letter_code
_entity_poly.pdbx_strand_id
1 'polypeptide(L)'
;MADIERKTTTQQSKPTTPVDSVLAVTPPVTPNATSTAAHRLVSEIREIYTVLSGLSSLAPSEQVNSLLTQLVNLCVVPYSTEFTSYFFRIPGIESLCSNLRPLCSEAEGELEKFWAKRMLNDLSSKYNSAI
;
A
#
# COMPACT_ATOMS: atom_id res chain seq x y z
N MET A 1 15.18 -32.41 62.79
CA MET A 1 14.41 -32.96 63.93
C MET A 1 14.18 -31.82 64.89
N ALA A 2 12.89 -31.50 65.12
CA ALA A 2 12.30 -30.75 66.24
C ALA A 2 12.74 -29.28 66.48
N ASP A 3 11.91 -28.33 66.90
CA ASP A 3 10.46 -28.09 66.89
C ASP A 3 10.26 -26.72 67.58
N ILE A 4 9.04 -26.16 67.49
CA ILE A 4 8.41 -25.15 68.37
C ILE A 4 8.38 -23.66 67.94
N GLU A 5 7.13 -23.28 67.63
CA GLU A 5 6.48 -21.98 67.48
C GLU A 5 6.61 -20.98 68.65
N ARG A 6 6.40 -19.69 68.34
CA ARG A 6 5.58 -18.79 69.17
C ARG A 6 4.71 -17.84 68.34
N LYS A 7 3.43 -17.84 68.73
CA LYS A 7 2.24 -17.07 68.29
C LYS A 7 2.41 -15.55 68.24
N THR A 8 1.63 -14.87 67.38
CA THR A 8 0.61 -13.89 67.82
C THR A 8 -0.38 -13.43 66.73
N THR A 9 -1.66 -13.50 67.10
CA THR A 9 -2.76 -12.55 66.78
C THR A 9 -3.48 -12.61 65.43
N THR A 10 -4.50 -13.48 65.42
CA THR A 10 -5.90 -13.22 65.02
C THR A 10 -6.26 -11.82 64.53
N GLN A 11 -6.75 -11.69 63.30
CA GLN A 11 -8.09 -11.15 63.05
C GLN A 11 -8.75 -11.90 61.88
N GLN A 12 -9.98 -12.31 62.15
CA GLN A 12 -10.83 -13.22 61.39
C GLN A 12 -11.96 -12.42 60.77
N SER A 13 -12.15 -12.52 59.46
CA SER A 13 -13.43 -12.20 58.82
C SER A 13 -13.71 -13.20 57.68
N LYS A 14 -14.96 -13.63 57.68
CA LYS A 14 -15.58 -14.82 57.06
C LYS A 14 -15.76 -14.66 55.53
N PRO A 15 -15.87 -15.75 54.75
CA PRO A 15 -15.72 -15.73 53.29
C PRO A 15 -17.04 -15.60 52.53
N THR A 16 -17.00 -14.92 51.37
CA THR A 16 -17.96 -15.07 50.27
C THR A 16 -17.22 -14.84 48.94
N THR A 17 -17.03 -15.88 48.14
CA THR A 17 -16.69 -15.83 46.69
C THR A 17 -17.99 -15.76 45.87
N PRO A 18 -17.97 -15.53 44.54
CA PRO A 18 -16.97 -14.89 43.66
C PRO A 18 -17.62 -13.81 42.75
N VAL A 19 -16.86 -12.82 42.23
CA VAL A 19 -17.32 -12.08 41.03
C VAL A 19 -16.15 -11.72 40.13
N ASP A 20 -16.24 -12.20 38.90
CA ASP A 20 -15.34 -12.01 37.77
C ASP A 20 -14.93 -10.53 37.57
N SER A 21 -13.63 -10.26 37.59
CA SER A 21 -13.09 -8.96 37.19
C SER A 21 -12.84 -8.91 35.68
N VAL A 22 -13.88 -8.45 35.00
CA VAL A 22 -13.85 -7.47 33.91
C VAL A 22 -12.77 -7.68 32.83
N LEU A 23 -13.21 -8.31 31.73
CA LEU A 23 -12.63 -8.11 30.41
C LEU A 23 -12.64 -6.60 30.09
N ALA A 24 -11.46 -6.00 30.02
CA ALA A 24 -11.30 -4.65 29.50
C ALA A 24 -11.67 -4.65 28.02
N VAL A 25 -12.91 -4.27 27.72
CA VAL A 25 -13.35 -3.96 26.36
C VAL A 25 -12.64 -2.68 25.94
N THR A 26 -11.53 -2.83 25.22
CA THR A 26 -10.98 -1.71 24.43
C THR A 26 -12.03 -1.27 23.42
N PRO A 27 -12.33 0.03 23.30
CA PRO A 27 -13.29 0.50 22.30
C PRO A 27 -12.84 0.08 20.88
N PRO A 28 -13.77 -0.14 19.95
CA PRO A 28 -13.44 -0.49 18.58
C PRO A 28 -12.52 0.58 18.00
N VAL A 29 -11.42 0.17 17.36
CA VAL A 29 -10.47 1.07 16.69
C VAL A 29 -11.23 1.85 15.62
N THR A 30 -11.66 3.07 15.94
CA THR A 30 -12.22 3.98 14.94
C THR A 30 -11.14 4.22 13.89
N PRO A 31 -11.43 4.00 12.59
CA PRO A 31 -10.47 4.34 11.54
C PRO A 31 -10.08 5.81 11.67
N ASN A 32 -8.82 6.08 11.98
CA ASN A 32 -8.32 7.45 11.99
C ASN A 32 -8.23 7.95 10.53
N ALA A 33 -8.29 9.27 10.32
CA ALA A 33 -8.31 9.86 8.98
C ALA A 33 -7.14 9.38 8.10
N THR A 34 -5.96 9.16 8.71
CA THR A 34 -4.75 8.61 8.07
C THR A 34 -4.98 7.19 7.54
N SER A 35 -5.59 6.31 8.34
CA SER A 35 -5.92 4.93 7.96
C SER A 35 -6.87 4.91 6.76
N THR A 36 -7.96 5.69 6.83
CA THR A 36 -8.92 5.79 5.73
C THR A 36 -8.26 6.30 4.44
N ALA A 37 -7.43 7.34 4.53
CA ALA A 37 -6.72 7.89 3.38
C ALA A 37 -5.70 6.90 2.79
N ALA A 38 -4.97 6.16 3.63
CA ALA A 38 -4.00 5.17 3.17
C ALA A 38 -4.69 3.97 2.49
N HIS A 39 -5.79 3.46 3.05
CA HIS A 39 -6.57 2.41 2.41
C HIS A 39 -7.17 2.87 1.08
N ARG A 40 -7.63 4.12 1.00
CA ARG A 40 -8.09 4.70 -0.26
C ARG A 40 -6.98 4.75 -1.31
N LEU A 41 -5.78 5.21 -0.94
CA LEU A 41 -4.63 5.23 -1.84
C LEU A 41 -4.28 3.82 -2.36
N VAL A 42 -4.30 2.81 -1.48
CA VAL A 42 -4.08 1.41 -1.89
C VAL A 42 -5.15 0.94 -2.88
N SER A 43 -6.42 1.28 -2.64
CA SER A 43 -7.51 0.93 -3.57
C SER A 43 -7.30 1.58 -4.94
N GLU A 44 -6.99 2.87 -5.00
CA GLU A 44 -6.76 3.59 -6.26
C GLU A 44 -5.57 2.99 -7.05
N ILE A 45 -4.46 2.68 -6.38
CA ILE A 45 -3.30 2.02 -7.01
C ILE A 45 -3.68 0.61 -7.50
N ARG A 46 -4.49 -0.13 -6.73
CA ARG A 46 -4.93 -1.48 -7.10
C ARG A 46 -5.87 -1.48 -8.29
N GLU A 47 -6.77 -0.50 -8.37
CA GLU A 47 -7.65 -0.31 -9.52
C GLU A 47 -6.83 -0.05 -10.79
N ILE A 48 -5.86 0.87 -10.72
CA ILE A 48 -4.96 1.14 -11.85
C ILE A 48 -4.20 -0.12 -12.27
N TYR A 49 -3.63 -0.86 -11.31
CA TYR A 49 -2.94 -2.13 -11.59
C TYR A 49 -3.87 -3.15 -12.26
N THR A 50 -5.10 -3.28 -11.77
CA THR A 50 -6.09 -4.24 -12.30
C THR A 50 -6.42 -3.93 -13.75
N VAL A 51 -6.61 -2.65 -14.08
CA VAL A 51 -6.86 -2.23 -15.46
C VAL A 51 -5.63 -2.45 -16.32
N LEU A 52 -4.45 -1.99 -15.90
CA LEU A 52 -3.21 -2.11 -16.67
C LEU A 52 -2.84 -3.57 -16.97
N SER A 53 -2.93 -4.45 -15.97
CA SER A 53 -2.62 -5.87 -16.12
C SER A 53 -3.59 -6.62 -17.03
N GLY A 54 -4.79 -6.08 -17.24
CA GLY A 54 -5.80 -6.62 -18.15
C GLY A 54 -5.67 -6.16 -19.60
N LEU A 55 -4.78 -5.19 -19.89
CA LEU A 55 -4.58 -4.70 -21.26
C LEU A 55 -3.73 -5.68 -22.07
N SER A 56 -4.07 -5.87 -23.33
CA SER A 56 -3.31 -6.73 -24.26
C SER A 56 -1.98 -6.12 -24.70
N SER A 57 -1.82 -4.80 -24.52
CA SER A 57 -0.62 -4.06 -24.86
C SER A 57 -0.48 -2.83 -23.97
N LEU A 58 0.75 -2.53 -23.59
CA LEU A 58 1.12 -1.30 -22.88
C LEU A 58 1.71 -0.24 -23.83
N ALA A 59 1.50 -0.40 -25.14
CA ALA A 59 1.91 0.60 -26.11
C ALA A 59 1.23 1.96 -25.86
N PRO A 60 1.89 3.08 -26.19
CA PRO A 60 1.32 4.41 -25.99
C PRO A 60 -0.06 4.54 -26.61
N SER A 61 -1.04 4.79 -25.76
CA SER A 61 -2.44 5.01 -26.10
C SER A 61 -3.05 5.96 -25.08
N GLU A 62 -4.17 6.59 -25.40
CA GLU A 62 -4.84 7.52 -24.47
C GLU A 62 -5.14 6.85 -23.12
N GLN A 63 -5.63 5.61 -23.15
CA GLN A 63 -5.95 4.84 -21.95
C GLN A 63 -4.71 4.52 -21.10
N VAL A 64 -3.66 3.96 -21.72
CA VAL A 64 -2.41 3.61 -21.01
C VAL A 64 -1.77 4.87 -20.43
N ASN A 65 -1.69 5.95 -21.21
CA ASN A 65 -1.10 7.21 -20.78
C ASN A 65 -1.88 7.82 -19.61
N SER A 66 -3.21 7.78 -19.64
CA SER A 66 -4.05 8.29 -18.55
C SER A 66 -3.83 7.50 -17.26
N LEU A 67 -3.85 6.16 -17.32
CA LEU A 67 -3.64 5.29 -16.16
C LEU A 67 -2.25 5.48 -15.54
N LEU A 68 -1.20 5.51 -16.36
CA LEU A 68 0.17 5.72 -15.87
C LEU A 68 0.35 7.13 -15.31
N THR A 69 -0.25 8.15 -15.93
CA THR A 69 -0.24 9.52 -15.40
C THR A 69 -0.92 9.59 -14.03
N GLN A 70 -2.08 8.94 -13.87
CA GLN A 70 -2.75 8.86 -12.58
C GLN A 70 -1.88 8.16 -11.53
N LEU A 71 -1.26 7.03 -11.88
CA LEU A 71 -0.36 6.31 -10.98
C LEU A 71 0.82 7.19 -10.54
N VAL A 72 1.46 7.89 -11.48
CA VAL A 72 2.56 8.81 -11.17
C VAL A 72 2.07 9.92 -10.25
N ASN A 73 0.93 10.54 -10.54
CA ASN A 73 0.36 11.60 -9.72
C ASN A 73 0.09 11.16 -8.28
N LEU A 74 -0.32 9.90 -8.07
CA LEU A 74 -0.46 9.32 -6.73
C LEU A 74 0.91 9.11 -6.06
N CYS A 75 1.91 8.64 -6.80
CA CYS A 75 3.23 8.31 -6.26
C CYS A 75 4.11 9.53 -5.93
N VAL A 76 3.92 10.67 -6.61
CA VAL A 76 4.77 11.87 -6.44
C VAL A 76 4.31 12.81 -5.32
N VAL A 77 3.16 12.54 -4.70
CA VAL A 77 2.67 13.35 -3.56
C VAL A 77 3.63 13.20 -2.37
N PRO A 78 4.02 14.31 -1.71
CA PRO A 78 4.80 14.22 -0.48
C PRO A 78 3.91 13.73 0.67
N TYR A 79 4.19 12.54 1.18
CA TYR A 79 3.52 11.96 2.34
C TYR A 79 4.37 12.08 3.60
N SER A 80 3.73 12.17 4.77
CA SER A 80 4.44 12.15 6.05
C SER A 80 5.00 10.75 6.34
N THR A 81 6.09 10.69 7.12
CA THR A 81 6.70 9.41 7.53
C THR A 81 5.70 8.48 8.23
N GLU A 82 4.80 9.03 9.05
CA GLU A 82 3.73 8.29 9.72
C GLU A 82 2.77 7.64 8.71
N PHE A 83 2.34 8.42 7.71
CA PHE A 83 1.44 7.92 6.65
C PHE A 83 2.12 6.82 5.84
N THR A 84 3.36 7.05 5.40
CA THR A 84 4.12 6.08 4.60
C THR A 84 4.37 4.79 5.37
N SER A 85 4.71 4.89 6.66
CA SER A 85 4.89 3.73 7.54
C SER A 85 3.61 2.93 7.70
N TYR A 86 2.46 3.59 7.83
CA TYR A 86 1.15 2.92 7.87
C TYR A 86 0.83 2.25 6.52
N PHE A 87 0.99 2.99 5.41
CA PHE A 87 0.70 2.51 4.06
C PHE A 87 1.45 1.21 3.74
N PHE A 88 2.74 1.14 4.04
CA PHE A 88 3.54 -0.07 3.79
C PHE A 88 3.21 -1.25 4.73
N ARG A 89 2.48 -1.01 5.83
CA ARG A 89 1.97 -2.08 6.71
C ARG A 89 0.63 -2.65 6.24
N ILE A 90 -0.02 -2.04 5.24
CA ILE A 90 -1.28 -2.56 4.68
C ILE A 90 -1.00 -3.90 3.97
N PRO A 91 -1.71 -4.99 4.32
CA PRO A 91 -1.47 -6.30 3.73
C PRO A 91 -1.56 -6.29 2.20
N GLY A 92 -0.58 -6.92 1.55
CA GLY A 92 -0.53 -7.09 0.09
C GLY A 92 0.04 -5.91 -0.69
N ILE A 93 0.41 -4.80 -0.04
CA ILE A 93 0.99 -3.64 -0.74
C ILE A 93 2.35 -3.95 -1.35
N GLU A 94 3.21 -4.71 -0.66
CA GLU A 94 4.52 -5.11 -1.18
C GLU A 94 4.40 -5.95 -2.45
N SER A 95 3.41 -6.87 -2.49
CA SER A 95 3.12 -7.66 -3.70
C SER A 95 2.58 -6.79 -4.82
N LEU A 96 1.66 -5.86 -4.53
CA LEU A 96 1.13 -4.92 -5.51
C LEU A 96 2.26 -4.07 -6.13
N CYS A 97 3.15 -3.51 -5.30
CA CYS A 97 4.32 -2.76 -5.79
C CYS A 97 5.28 -3.64 -6.61
N SER A 98 5.51 -4.88 -6.18
CA SER A 98 6.38 -5.82 -6.90
C SER A 98 5.82 -6.20 -8.26
N ASN A 99 4.50 -6.30 -8.39
CA ASN A 99 3.82 -6.61 -9.66
C ASN A 99 3.67 -5.37 -10.56
N LEU A 100 3.56 -4.16 -9.99
CA LEU A 100 3.50 -2.92 -10.75
C LEU A 100 4.83 -2.59 -11.43
N ARG A 101 5.97 -2.85 -10.77
CA ARG A 101 7.31 -2.57 -11.32
C ARG A 101 7.51 -3.12 -12.74
N PRO A 102 7.33 -4.43 -13.02
CA PRO A 102 7.52 -4.96 -14.38
C PRO A 102 6.54 -4.37 -15.39
N LEU A 103 5.28 -4.10 -15.02
CA LEU A 103 4.32 -3.44 -15.92
C LEU A 103 4.77 -2.02 -16.28
N CYS A 104 5.25 -1.25 -15.31
CA CYS A 104 5.79 0.08 -15.57
C CYS A 104 7.04 0.02 -16.46
N SER A 105 7.95 -0.93 -16.22
CA SER A 105 9.14 -1.12 -17.07
C SER A 105 8.78 -1.52 -18.50
N GLU A 106 7.77 -2.37 -18.69
CA GLU A 106 7.29 -2.73 -20.03
C GLU A 106 6.67 -1.53 -20.75
N ALA A 107 5.81 -0.77 -20.06
CA ALA A 107 5.21 0.44 -20.61
C ALA A 107 6.25 1.50 -21.00
N GLU A 108 7.29 1.69 -20.18
CA GLU A 108 8.42 2.56 -20.49
C GLU A 108 9.15 2.10 -21.76
N GLY A 109 9.44 0.80 -21.87
CA GLY A 109 10.06 0.25 -23.07
C GLY A 109 9.20 0.40 -24.33
N GLU A 110 7.88 0.27 -24.22
CA GLU A 110 6.98 0.55 -25.36
C GLU A 110 6.95 2.04 -25.73
N LEU A 111 7.02 2.94 -24.76
CA LEU A 111 7.12 4.38 -24.99
C LEU A 111 8.42 4.73 -25.73
N GLU A 112 9.56 4.17 -25.30
CA GLU A 112 10.84 4.34 -25.96
C GLU A 112 10.81 3.82 -27.40
N LYS A 113 10.27 2.62 -27.63
CA LYS A 113 10.11 2.05 -28.98
C LYS A 113 9.26 2.93 -29.88
N PHE A 114 8.16 3.47 -29.35
CA PHE A 114 7.27 4.37 -30.10
C PHE A 114 8.00 5.62 -30.58
N TRP A 115 8.72 6.29 -29.69
CA TRP A 115 9.46 7.50 -30.03
C TRP A 115 10.65 7.23 -30.95
N ALA A 116 11.38 6.13 -30.73
CA ALA A 116 12.46 5.72 -31.63
C ALA A 116 11.95 5.50 -33.06
N LYS A 117 10.84 4.78 -33.24
CA LYS A 117 10.20 4.58 -34.55
C LYS A 117 9.77 5.90 -35.18
N ARG A 118 9.15 6.79 -34.39
CA ARG A 118 8.71 8.10 -34.87
C ARG A 118 9.88 8.94 -35.37
N MET A 119 10.97 9.00 -34.61
CA MET A 119 12.17 9.75 -35.01
C MET A 119 12.78 9.21 -36.31
N LEU A 120 12.85 7.88 -36.47
CA LEU A 120 13.33 7.26 -37.70
C LEU A 120 12.45 7.60 -38.92
N ASN A 121 11.12 7.61 -38.74
CA ASN A 121 10.18 8.00 -39.79
C ASN A 121 10.29 9.49 -40.14
N ASP A 122 10.47 10.36 -39.15
CA ASP A 122 10.65 11.79 -39.38
C ASP A 122 11.96 12.07 -40.16
N LEU A 123 13.03 11.33 -39.87
CA LEU A 123 14.29 11.41 -40.62
C LEU A 123 14.16 10.92 -42.06
N SER A 124 13.47 9.78 -42.28
CA SER A 124 13.27 9.25 -43.63
C SER A 124 12.39 10.17 -44.48
N SER A 125 11.35 10.76 -43.89
CA SER A 125 10.50 11.75 -44.56
C SER A 125 11.29 12.99 -44.99
N LYS A 126 12.19 13.49 -44.14
CA LYS A 126 13.04 14.65 -44.47
C LYS A 126 14.03 14.35 -45.57
N TYR A 127 14.65 13.16 -45.55
CA TYR A 127 15.57 12.73 -46.60
C TYR A 127 14.88 12.63 -47.95
N ASN A 128 13.70 11.99 -48.01
CA ASN A 128 12.92 11.83 -49.24
C ASN A 128 12.37 13.16 -49.78
N SER A 129 12.25 14.20 -48.95
CA SER A 129 11.79 15.53 -49.38
C SER A 129 12.93 16.44 -49.85
N ALA A 130 14.19 16.01 -49.67
CA ALA A 130 15.40 16.77 -50.02
C ALA A 130 16.08 16.28 -51.31
N ILE A 131 15.54 15.23 -51.94
CA ILE A 131 15.92 14.69 -53.25
C ILE A 131 14.82 15.08 -54.24
#